data_AF-A0A2D9T897-F1
#
_entry.id   AF-A0A2D9T897-F1
#
_cell.length_a   1.000
_cell.length_b   1.000
_cell.length_c   1.000
_cell.angle_alpha   90.00
_cell.angle_beta   90.00
_cell.angle_gamma   90.00
#
_symmetry.space_group_name_H-M   'P 1'
#
loop_
_entity.id
_entity.type
_entity.pdbx_description
1 polymer ?
#
loop_
_entity_poly.entity_id
_entity_poly.type
_entity_poly.pdbx_seq_one_letter_code
_entity_poly.pdbx_strand_id
1 'polypeptide(L)'
;MTASLTHDELLALAASARLMMRVDGELTEGELAYAERMGAELGLDRATWTAVWDEAVRRHPDRRALQRAADLARPEAQDIVYEHLYRLAERDDLVDAEWDVLEWLDATWKSS
;
A
#
# COMPACT_ATOMS: atom_id res chain seq x y z
N MET A 1 9.85 -8.31 15.94
CA MET A 1 10.08 -9.17 14.76
C MET A 1 9.63 -8.37 13.56
N THR A 2 10.53 -7.92 12.69
CA THR A 2 10.14 -7.33 11.40
C THR A 2 9.76 -8.50 10.50
N ALA A 3 8.47 -8.83 10.45
CA ALA A 3 7.99 -9.80 9.47
C ALA A 3 8.24 -9.23 8.07
N SER A 4 8.84 -10.04 7.20
CA SER A 4 9.17 -9.63 5.83
C SER A 4 8.00 -9.97 4.91
N LEU A 5 7.69 -9.04 4.02
CA LEU A 5 6.73 -9.24 2.93
C LEU A 5 7.38 -10.03 1.79
N THR A 6 6.63 -10.92 1.17
CA THR A 6 7.00 -11.56 -0.10
C THR A 6 6.95 -10.55 -1.24
N HIS A 7 7.51 -10.90 -2.40
CA HIS A 7 7.46 -10.02 -3.58
C HIS A 7 6.02 -9.67 -3.99
N ASP A 8 5.10 -10.65 -3.99
CA ASP A 8 3.71 -10.40 -4.35
C ASP A 8 2.99 -9.53 -3.32
N GLU A 9 3.31 -9.68 -2.03
CA GLU A 9 2.82 -8.82 -0.94
C GLU A 9 3.36 -7.38 -1.07
N LEU A 10 4.64 -7.23 -1.45
CA LEU A 10 5.26 -5.93 -1.74
C LEU A 10 4.59 -5.26 -2.95
N LEU A 11 4.27 -6.02 -4.00
CA LEU A 11 3.53 -5.50 -5.15
C LEU A 11 2.11 -5.08 -4.75
N ALA A 12 1.43 -5.84 -3.90
CA ALA A 12 0.11 -5.48 -3.39
C ALA A 12 0.14 -4.17 -2.58
N LEU A 13 1.15 -4.02 -1.71
CA LEU A 13 1.37 -2.78 -0.95
C LEU A 13 1.63 -1.59 -1.88
N ALA A 14 2.63 -1.69 -2.76
CA ALA A 14 3.02 -0.60 -3.65
C ALA A 14 1.87 -0.18 -4.58
N ALA A 15 1.12 -1.15 -5.12
CA ALA A 15 -0.02 -0.86 -5.98
C ALA A 15 -1.17 -0.19 -5.22
N SER A 16 -1.45 -0.63 -3.98
CA SER A 16 -2.51 -0.06 -3.14
C SER A 16 -2.17 1.35 -2.67
N ALA A 17 -0.93 1.57 -2.22
CA ALA A 17 -0.44 2.90 -1.84
C ALA A 17 -0.57 3.89 -3.00
N ARG A 18 -0.09 3.51 -4.19
CA ARG A 18 -0.25 4.34 -5.39
C ARG A 18 -1.72 4.62 -5.74
N LEU A 19 -2.61 3.67 -5.51
CA LEU A 19 -4.02 3.88 -5.79
C LEU A 19 -4.61 4.90 -4.82
N MET A 20 -4.33 4.80 -3.52
CA MET A 20 -4.78 5.76 -2.50
C MET A 20 -4.35 7.18 -2.84
N MET A 21 -3.07 7.38 -3.17
CA MET A 21 -2.53 8.69 -3.59
C MET A 21 -3.12 9.22 -4.91
N ARG A 22 -3.94 8.44 -5.62
CA ARG A 22 -4.61 8.85 -6.87
C ARG A 22 -6.11 9.01 -6.69
N VAL A 23 -6.66 8.73 -5.51
CA VAL A 23 -8.10 8.76 -5.28
C VAL A 23 -8.65 10.18 -5.37
N ASP A 24 -7.91 11.17 -4.87
CA ASP A 24 -8.29 12.59 -4.91
C ASP A 24 -7.81 13.32 -6.18
N GLY A 25 -6.85 12.73 -6.90
CA GLY A 25 -6.36 13.19 -8.19
C GLY A 25 -5.13 14.10 -8.14
N GLU A 26 -4.64 14.47 -6.95
CA GLU A 26 -3.45 15.32 -6.78
C GLU A 26 -2.44 14.67 -5.83
N LEU A 27 -1.29 14.27 -6.38
CA LEU A 27 -0.18 13.75 -5.57
C LEU A 27 0.52 14.90 -4.85
N THR A 28 0.60 14.82 -3.52
CA THR A 28 1.37 15.80 -2.74
C THR A 28 2.84 15.38 -2.61
N GLU A 29 3.71 16.35 -2.33
CA GLU A 29 5.13 16.07 -2.03
C GLU A 29 5.28 15.18 -0.79
N GLY A 30 4.34 15.29 0.17
CA GLY A 30 4.33 14.50 1.41
C GLY A 30 4.07 13.02 1.17
N GLU A 31 3.10 12.69 0.33
CA GLU A 31 2.78 11.31 -0.04
C GLU A 31 3.91 10.67 -0.84
N LEU A 32 4.49 11.40 -1.79
CA LEU A 32 5.63 10.94 -2.58
C LEU A 32 6.83 10.65 -1.68
N ALA A 33 7.13 11.55 -0.74
CA ALA A 33 8.20 11.34 0.23
C ALA A 33 7.92 10.14 1.15
N TYR A 34 6.65 9.87 1.51
CA TYR A 34 6.32 8.69 2.28
C TYR A 34 6.44 7.40 1.47
N ALA A 35 5.92 7.38 0.24
CA ALA A 35 6.04 6.25 -0.66
C ALA A 35 7.52 5.87 -0.87
N GLU A 36 8.42 6.85 -1.02
CA GLU A 36 9.87 6.58 -1.10
C GLU A 36 10.46 6.00 0.19
N ARG A 37 9.94 6.41 1.37
CA ARG A 37 10.41 5.94 2.68
C ARG A 37 9.88 4.56 3.08
N MET A 38 8.73 4.15 2.54
CA MET A 38 8.08 2.88 2.85
C MET A 38 9.03 1.68 2.64
N GLY A 39 9.79 1.67 1.55
CA GLY A 39 10.80 0.64 1.30
C GLY A 39 11.85 0.55 2.40
N ALA A 40 12.32 1.69 2.90
CA ALA A 40 13.31 1.74 3.99
C ALA A 40 12.73 1.24 5.32
N GLU A 41 11.45 1.53 5.60
CA GLU A 41 10.74 1.02 6.80
C GLU A 41 10.58 -0.51 6.76
N LEU A 42 10.47 -1.08 5.55
CA LEU A 42 10.45 -2.53 5.30
C LEU A 42 11.86 -3.16 5.25
N GLY A 43 12.92 -2.37 5.44
CA GLY A 43 14.30 -2.84 5.39
C GLY A 43 14.82 -3.11 3.97
N LEU A 44 14.15 -2.60 2.94
CA LEU A 44 14.58 -2.69 1.54
C LEU A 44 15.49 -1.52 1.19
N ASP A 45 16.48 -1.77 0.33
CA ASP A 45 17.23 -0.69 -0.28
C ASP A 45 16.37 0.05 -1.32
N ARG A 46 16.78 1.29 -1.64
CA ARG A 46 16.06 2.16 -2.57
C ARG A 46 15.87 1.51 -3.96
N ALA A 47 16.85 0.80 -4.48
CA ALA A 47 16.78 0.21 -5.82
C ALA A 47 15.78 -0.94 -5.87
N THR A 48 15.79 -1.80 -4.84
CA THR A 48 14.80 -2.88 -4.70
C THR A 48 13.38 -2.33 -4.59
N TRP A 49 13.16 -1.33 -3.71
CA TRP A 49 11.84 -0.72 -3.58
C TRP A 49 11.38 -0.03 -4.87
N THR A 50 12.26 0.70 -5.55
CA THR A 50 11.94 1.34 -6.84
C THR A 50 11.54 0.30 -7.89
N ALA A 51 12.24 -0.83 -7.96
CA ALA A 51 11.90 -1.90 -8.91
C ALA A 51 10.51 -2.51 -8.62
N VAL A 52 10.19 -2.75 -7.35
CA VAL A 52 8.86 -3.21 -6.91
C VAL A 52 7.79 -2.19 -7.29
N TRP A 53 8.03 -0.91 -6.99
CA TRP A 53 7.08 0.17 -7.28
C TRP A 53 6.77 0.27 -8.77
N ASP A 54 7.82 0.28 -9.61
CA ASP A 54 7.69 0.31 -11.06
C ASP A 54 6.96 -0.92 -11.60
N GLU A 55 7.22 -2.09 -11.01
CA GLU A 55 6.53 -3.32 -11.38
C GLU A 55 5.04 -3.26 -10.99
N ALA A 56 4.72 -2.79 -9.79
CA ALA A 56 3.36 -2.59 -9.31
C ALA A 56 2.59 -1.63 -10.21
N VAL A 57 3.20 -0.50 -10.60
CA VAL A 57 2.63 0.48 -11.56
C VAL A 57 2.28 -0.19 -12.88
N ARG A 58 3.16 -1.04 -13.41
CA ARG A 58 2.95 -1.73 -14.69
C ARG A 58 1.90 -2.84 -14.61
N ARG A 59 1.92 -3.63 -13.54
CA ARG A 59 1.07 -4.83 -13.40
C ARG A 59 -0.32 -4.53 -12.85
N HIS A 60 -0.46 -3.47 -12.05
CA HIS A 60 -1.67 -3.15 -11.30
C HIS A 60 -2.01 -1.65 -11.39
N PRO A 61 -2.31 -1.13 -12.60
CA PRO A 61 -2.57 0.29 -12.77
C PRO A 61 -3.93 0.74 -12.20
N ASP A 62 -4.82 -0.19 -11.88
CA ASP A 62 -6.24 0.02 -11.58
C ASP A 62 -6.65 -0.60 -10.24
N ARG A 63 -7.96 -0.53 -9.94
CA ARG A 63 -8.58 -1.05 -8.70
C ARG A 63 -8.32 -2.54 -8.43
N ARG A 64 -7.84 -3.33 -9.39
CA ARG A 64 -7.42 -4.73 -9.15
C ARG A 64 -6.22 -4.83 -8.20
N ALA A 65 -5.48 -3.73 -8.02
CA ALA A 65 -4.48 -3.60 -6.96
C ALA A 65 -5.06 -3.90 -5.57
N LEU A 66 -6.21 -3.31 -5.25
CA LEU A 66 -6.87 -3.48 -3.95
C LEU A 66 -7.37 -4.91 -3.76
N GLN A 67 -7.87 -5.55 -4.83
CA GLN A 67 -8.26 -6.96 -4.75
C GLN A 67 -7.06 -7.85 -4.39
N ARG A 68 -5.86 -7.55 -4.90
CA ARG A 68 -4.67 -8.32 -4.51
C ARG A 68 -4.26 -8.13 -3.06
N ALA A 69 -4.42 -6.92 -2.54
CA ALA A 69 -4.24 -6.68 -1.11
C ALA A 69 -5.31 -7.41 -0.28
N ALA A 70 -6.56 -7.44 -0.74
CA ALA A 70 -7.63 -8.20 -0.11
C ALA A 70 -7.38 -9.73 -0.13
N ASP A 71 -6.78 -10.25 -1.20
CA ASP A 71 -6.49 -11.69 -1.37
C ASP A 71 -5.26 -12.16 -0.56
N LEU A 72 -4.61 -11.28 0.21
CA LEU A 72 -3.47 -11.66 1.05
C LEU A 72 -3.91 -12.70 2.09
N ALA A 73 -3.31 -13.88 2.06
CA ALA A 73 -3.68 -14.98 2.95
C ALA A 73 -3.00 -14.94 4.33
N ARG A 74 -1.93 -14.15 4.48
CA ARG A 74 -1.12 -14.10 5.71
C ARG A 74 -1.55 -12.92 6.57
N PRO A 75 -2.09 -13.14 7.79
CA PRO A 75 -2.48 -12.06 8.70
C PRO A 75 -1.33 -11.09 9.00
N GLU A 76 -0.10 -11.58 9.15
CA GLU A 76 1.04 -10.70 9.40
C GLU A 76 1.34 -9.77 8.21
N ALA A 77 1.06 -10.23 6.98
CA ALA A 77 1.22 -9.39 5.80
C ALA A 77 0.07 -8.37 5.70
N GLN A 78 -1.16 -8.78 6.02
CA GLN A 78 -2.31 -7.88 6.10
C GLN A 78 -2.05 -6.73 7.09
N ASP A 79 -1.56 -7.05 8.30
CA ASP A 79 -1.25 -6.05 9.33
C ASP A 79 -0.20 -5.03 8.86
N ILE A 80 0.90 -5.50 8.25
CA ILE A 80 1.96 -4.63 7.73
C ILE A 80 1.43 -3.74 6.60
N VAL A 81 0.68 -4.32 5.67
CA VAL A 81 0.09 -3.58 4.55
C VAL A 81 -0.86 -2.52 5.08
N TYR A 82 -1.76 -2.88 6.00
CA TYR A 82 -2.69 -1.96 6.61
C TYR A 82 -1.99 -0.81 7.33
N GLU A 83 -0.99 -1.11 8.16
CA GLU A 83 -0.23 -0.11 8.91
C GLU A 83 0.40 0.94 7.99
N HIS A 84 0.99 0.50 6.87
CA HIS A 84 1.59 1.40 5.90
C HIS A 84 0.56 2.23 5.12
N LEU A 85 -0.57 1.63 4.73
CA LEU A 85 -1.64 2.36 4.05
C LEU A 85 -2.33 3.36 4.98
N TYR A 86 -2.53 3.00 6.24
CA TYR A 86 -3.04 3.88 7.29
C TYR A 86 -2.14 5.11 7.47
N ARG A 87 -0.83 4.90 7.60
CA ARG A 87 0.15 6.00 7.76
C ARG A 87 0.26 6.90 6.54
N LEU A 88 -0.03 6.38 5.35
CA LEU A 88 -0.12 7.16 4.13
C LEU A 88 -1.34 8.09 4.20
N ALA A 89 -2.52 7.55 4.52
CA ALA A 89 -3.77 8.33 4.65
C ALA A 89 -3.73 9.36 5.79
N GLU A 90 -3.02 9.10 6.90
CA GLU A 90 -2.91 10.06 8.01
C GLU A 90 -2.08 11.31 7.65
N ARG A 91 -1.29 11.26 6.57
CA ARG A 91 -0.31 12.31 6.25
C ARG A 91 -0.80 13.44 5.37
N ASP A 92 -1.72 13.18 4.45
CA ASP A 92 -2.51 14.24 3.85
C ASP A 92 -3.77 14.45 4.71
N ASP A 93 -4.29 15.67 4.77
CA ASP A 93 -5.50 15.96 5.54
C ASP A 93 -6.62 15.00 5.11
N LEU A 94 -6.84 13.95 5.93
CA LEU A 94 -7.69 12.78 5.70
C LEU A 94 -8.81 13.02 4.69
N VAL A 95 -8.66 12.50 3.47
CA VAL A 95 -9.74 12.51 2.48
C VAL A 95 -10.63 11.29 2.74
N ASP A 96 -11.95 11.50 2.90
CA ASP A 96 -12.94 10.44 3.20
C ASP A 96 -12.76 9.17 2.34
N ALA A 97 -12.35 9.35 1.07
CA ALA A 97 -12.21 8.28 0.10
C ALA A 97 -10.99 7.35 0.33
N GLU A 98 -9.96 7.80 1.05
CA GLU A 98 -8.85 6.94 1.48
C GLU A 98 -9.26 6.03 2.65
N TRP A 99 -10.16 6.54 3.50
CA TRP A 99 -10.73 5.79 4.60
C TRP A 99 -11.63 4.66 4.13
N ASP A 100 -12.44 4.92 3.09
CA ASP A 100 -13.26 3.90 2.44
C ASP A 100 -12.41 2.70 1.96
N VAL A 101 -11.18 2.94 1.49
CA VAL A 101 -10.27 1.86 1.06
C VAL A 101 -9.78 1.03 2.25
N LEU A 102 -9.39 1.68 3.34
CA LEU A 102 -8.92 1.00 4.55
C LEU A 102 -10.04 0.21 5.22
N GLU A 103 -11.23 0.80 5.37
CA GLU A 103 -12.41 0.12 5.90
C GLU A 103 -12.79 -1.09 5.04
N TRP A 104 -12.73 -0.96 3.72
CA TRP A 104 -13.00 -2.08 2.81
C TRP A 104 -11.98 -3.22 2.96
N LEU A 105 -10.68 -2.93 3.08
CA LEU A 105 -9.65 -3.94 3.30
C LEU A 105 -9.85 -4.67 4.63
N ASP A 106 -10.04 -3.93 5.71
CA ASP A 106 -10.27 -4.47 7.05
C ASP A 106 -11.54 -5.35 7.11
N ALA A 107 -12.64 -4.87 6.52
CA ALA A 107 -13.87 -5.66 6.43
C ALA A 107 -13.68 -6.94 5.60
N THR A 108 -12.92 -6.87 4.50
CA THR A 108 -12.68 -8.02 3.63
C THR A 108 -11.86 -9.10 4.33
N TRP A 109 -10.77 -8.72 5.01
CA TRP A 109 -9.95 -9.67 5.76
C TRP A 109 -10.66 -10.26 6.97
N LYS A 110 -11.48 -9.49 7.69
CA LYS A 110 -12.31 -10.01 8.80
C LYS A 110 -13.38 -10.99 8.36
N SER A 111 -13.79 -10.93 7.10
CA SER A 111 -14.82 -11.81 6.53
C SER A 111 -14.26 -13.09 5.87
N SER A 112 -12.94 -13.20 5.75
CA SER A 112 -12.22 -14.30 5.11
C SER A 112 -11.76 -15.35 6.12
#